data_AF-A0A1F7ZU02-F1
#
_entry.id   AF-A0A1F7ZU02-F1
#
_cell.length_a   1.000
_cell.length_b   1.000
_cell.length_c   1.000
_cell.angle_alpha   90.00
_cell.angle_beta   90.00
_cell.angle_gamma   90.00
#
_symmetry.space_group_name_H-M   'P 1'
#
loop_
_entity.id
_entity.type
_entity.pdbx_description
1 polymer ?
#
loop_
_entity_poly.entity_id
_entity_poly.type
_entity_poly.pdbx_seq_one_letter_code
_entity_poly.pdbx_strand_id
1 'polypeptide(L)'
;MATVLPPYAAGDSPPSYDEVASKVDQLVGSSPTPQKYLDVAASLSEAERQVLKDGAEAHNPIQTEEDKKKLSLGAAKTMSTDETVAKLREDASAASAAVVAIDGSFTALQVQIASIDQLEETDFLTQLNEHKTKYRNVLQQSRLLAADISQYGSSFDELIIPLCADESLTVAQRVEQIDRFITVNSFQEQGNEINTKFESLIDSFVEFTAQFSSWGKDKEEELNNEIKEIDKQLVELAQKLADLKTSLIALGVGLGVGLTAAGIGLALSGPVAPFILIGGLIFAGATAAAVAGIAIAIGAISNQIDEKKRERDEKADEIDKIRLARRNLEDLGNSQLIIFRDNVKVLQSYWTSMQADAQEIKGWLDDGATNFPILDVLMQNVPKYMESALNNAVTVYASMAQYMDEYAKGTML
;
A
#
# COMPACT_ATOMS: atom_id res chain seq x y z
N MET A 1 -25.07 -5.97 32.15
CA MET A 1 -23.79 -6.59 32.53
C MET A 1 -23.35 -7.44 31.36
N ALA A 2 -22.30 -7.06 30.64
CA ALA A 2 -21.77 -7.85 29.54
C ALA A 2 -20.88 -8.95 30.14
N THR A 3 -21.28 -10.20 30.00
CA THR A 3 -20.51 -11.38 30.38
C THR A 3 -19.40 -11.58 29.35
N VAL A 4 -18.16 -11.24 29.72
CA VAL A 4 -16.97 -11.58 28.93
C VAL A 4 -16.79 -13.09 29.00
N LEU A 5 -16.84 -13.78 27.85
CA LEU A 5 -16.61 -15.22 27.77
C LEU A 5 -15.15 -15.55 28.16
N PRO A 6 -14.90 -16.60 28.95
CA PRO A 6 -13.56 -16.96 29.38
C PRO A 6 -12.70 -17.48 28.20
N PRO A 7 -11.36 -17.33 28.26
CA PRO A 7 -10.45 -17.88 27.25
C PRO A 7 -10.45 -19.43 27.29
N TYR A 8 -10.41 -20.07 26.12
CA TYR A 8 -10.34 -21.52 25.97
C TYR A 8 -9.01 -22.09 26.47
N ALA A 9 -9.03 -23.17 27.25
CA ALA A 9 -7.84 -23.82 27.78
C ALA A 9 -7.38 -24.99 26.89
N ALA A 10 -6.09 -25.32 26.93
CA ALA A 10 -5.55 -26.50 26.26
C ALA A 10 -6.16 -27.78 26.87
N GLY A 11 -7.19 -28.33 26.22
CA GLY A 11 -7.97 -29.49 26.69
C GLY A 11 -9.45 -29.43 26.34
N ASP A 12 -9.98 -28.26 25.99
CA ASP A 12 -11.37 -28.08 25.55
C ASP A 12 -11.55 -28.51 24.07
N SER A 13 -12.78 -28.89 23.69
CA SER A 13 -13.12 -29.08 22.27
C SER A 13 -12.85 -27.77 21.50
N PRO A 14 -12.31 -27.83 20.26
CA PRO A 14 -12.04 -26.62 19.48
C PRO A 14 -13.30 -25.77 19.35
N PRO A 15 -13.21 -24.44 19.47
CA PRO A 15 -14.38 -23.57 19.36
C PRO A 15 -14.97 -23.66 17.95
N SER A 16 -16.29 -23.59 17.85
CA SER A 16 -16.98 -23.56 16.56
C SER A 16 -16.93 -22.18 15.91
N TYR A 17 -17.11 -22.11 14.58
CA TYR A 17 -17.12 -20.84 13.85
C TYR A 17 -18.17 -19.87 14.42
N ASP A 18 -19.38 -20.35 14.71
CA ASP A 18 -20.48 -19.53 15.22
C ASP A 18 -20.22 -18.96 16.63
N GLU A 19 -19.52 -19.72 17.48
CA GLU A 19 -19.12 -19.26 18.82
C GLU A 19 -18.07 -18.15 18.72
N VAL A 20 -17.06 -18.33 17.87
CA VAL A 20 -16.03 -17.30 17.65
C VAL A 20 -16.63 -16.08 16.96
N ALA A 21 -17.53 -16.27 15.98
CA ALA A 21 -18.27 -15.22 15.31
C ALA A 21 -19.05 -14.34 16.30
N SER A 22 -19.82 -14.99 17.18
CA SER A 22 -20.60 -14.30 18.22
C SER A 22 -19.71 -13.52 19.19
N LYS A 23 -18.53 -14.06 19.54
CA LYS A 23 -17.54 -13.37 20.37
C LYS A 23 -17.01 -12.12 19.65
N VAL A 24 -16.67 -12.24 18.37
CA VAL A 24 -16.22 -11.10 17.56
C VAL A 24 -17.30 -10.01 17.50
N ASP A 25 -18.56 -10.36 17.22
CA ASP A 25 -19.69 -9.41 17.20
C ASP A 25 -19.80 -8.63 18.53
N GLN A 26 -19.66 -9.33 19.66
CA GLN A 26 -19.72 -8.70 20.98
C GLN A 26 -18.54 -7.75 21.24
N LEU A 27 -17.33 -8.11 20.81
CA LEU A 27 -16.14 -7.31 21.05
C LEU A 27 -16.07 -6.08 20.14
N VAL A 28 -16.52 -6.18 18.89
CA VAL A 28 -16.57 -5.06 17.94
C VAL A 28 -17.68 -4.06 18.35
N GLY A 29 -18.83 -4.58 18.77
CA GLY A 29 -19.96 -3.79 19.25
C GLY A 29 -20.69 -3.03 18.14
N SER A 30 -21.58 -2.11 18.54
CA SER A 30 -22.55 -1.45 17.64
C SER A 30 -22.00 -0.36 16.74
N SER A 31 -20.69 -0.09 16.79
CA SER A 31 -20.03 0.96 15.99
C SER A 31 -18.74 0.40 15.41
N PRO A 32 -18.83 -0.47 14.40
CA PRO A 32 -17.67 -1.13 13.81
C PRO A 32 -16.75 -0.12 13.12
N THR A 33 -15.45 -0.26 13.34
CA THR A 33 -14.40 0.44 12.58
C THR A 33 -13.31 -0.55 12.19
N PRO A 34 -12.49 -0.25 11.17
CA PRO A 34 -11.44 -1.19 10.78
C PRO A 34 -10.44 -1.45 11.92
N GLN A 35 -10.09 -0.44 12.71
CA GLN A 35 -9.20 -0.61 13.85
C GLN A 35 -9.77 -1.58 14.89
N LYS A 36 -11.07 -1.51 15.19
CA LYS A 36 -11.70 -2.44 16.15
C LYS A 36 -11.60 -3.89 15.69
N TYR A 37 -11.74 -4.15 14.38
CA TYR A 37 -11.58 -5.51 13.86
C TYR A 37 -10.13 -6.00 13.95
N LEU A 38 -9.16 -5.14 13.71
CA LEU A 38 -7.74 -5.45 13.90
C LEU A 38 -7.42 -5.73 15.38
N ASP A 39 -7.92 -4.92 16.29
CA ASP A 39 -7.75 -5.09 17.74
C ASP A 39 -8.38 -6.39 18.24
N VAL A 40 -9.62 -6.68 17.79
CA VAL A 40 -10.31 -7.93 18.12
C VAL A 40 -9.55 -9.12 17.55
N ALA A 41 -9.13 -9.08 16.29
CA ALA A 41 -8.32 -10.13 15.68
C ALA A 41 -7.05 -10.44 16.48
N ALA A 42 -6.34 -9.41 16.96
CA ALA A 42 -5.16 -9.56 17.79
C ALA A 42 -5.47 -10.15 19.17
N SER A 43 -6.65 -9.86 19.73
CA SER A 43 -7.08 -10.36 21.04
C SER A 43 -7.54 -11.83 21.06
N LEU A 44 -7.85 -12.41 19.90
CA LEU A 44 -8.28 -13.80 19.78
C LEU A 44 -7.12 -14.78 20.03
N SER A 45 -7.43 -15.92 20.61
CA SER A 45 -6.47 -17.04 20.74
C SER A 45 -6.15 -17.67 19.39
N GLU A 46 -5.04 -18.40 19.30
CA GLU A 46 -4.62 -19.03 18.04
C GLU A 46 -5.67 -20.02 17.49
N ALA A 47 -6.33 -20.78 18.37
CA ALA A 47 -7.41 -21.69 17.98
C ALA A 47 -8.62 -20.93 17.39
N GLU A 48 -9.02 -19.82 18.02
CA GLU A 48 -10.10 -18.96 17.51
C GLU A 48 -9.74 -18.30 16.18
N ARG A 49 -8.49 -17.84 16.03
CA ARG A 49 -7.97 -17.29 14.78
C ARG A 49 -8.00 -18.30 13.64
N GLN A 50 -7.57 -19.53 13.91
CA GLN A 50 -7.52 -20.60 12.93
C GLN A 50 -8.94 -20.98 12.47
N VAL A 51 -9.91 -21.05 13.39
CA VAL A 51 -11.32 -21.32 13.07
C VAL A 51 -11.92 -20.25 12.15
N LEU A 52 -11.66 -18.96 12.40
CA LEU A 52 -12.13 -17.89 11.52
C LEU A 52 -11.43 -17.90 10.16
N LYS A 53 -10.14 -18.19 10.14
CA LYS A 53 -9.36 -18.30 8.90
C LYS A 53 -9.88 -19.43 8.01
N ASP A 54 -10.11 -20.62 8.57
CA ASP A 54 -10.59 -21.78 7.82
C ASP A 54 -12.04 -21.62 7.36
N GLY A 55 -12.84 -20.86 8.10
CA GLY A 55 -14.23 -20.54 7.74
C GLY A 55 -14.38 -19.38 6.73
N ALA A 56 -13.33 -18.62 6.44
CA ALA A 56 -13.42 -17.34 5.72
C ALA A 56 -13.97 -17.48 4.29
N GLU A 57 -13.55 -18.51 3.54
CA GLU A 57 -14.02 -18.72 2.16
C GLU A 57 -15.50 -19.13 2.12
N ALA A 58 -15.90 -20.07 2.97
CA ALA A 58 -17.28 -20.54 3.07
C ALA A 58 -18.26 -19.43 3.51
N HIS A 59 -17.76 -18.41 4.20
CA HIS A 59 -18.54 -17.28 4.70
C HIS A 59 -18.18 -15.96 4.01
N ASN A 60 -17.63 -16.02 2.79
CA ASN A 60 -17.30 -14.82 2.03
C ASN A 60 -18.57 -13.98 1.77
N PRO A 61 -18.62 -12.72 2.24
CA PRO A 61 -19.79 -11.85 2.11
C PRO A 61 -19.95 -11.28 0.70
N ILE A 62 -18.94 -11.41 -0.18
CA ILE A 62 -18.96 -10.83 -1.52
C ILE A 62 -19.34 -11.92 -2.53
N GLN A 63 -20.62 -11.96 -2.92
CA GLN A 63 -21.14 -13.00 -3.80
C GLN A 63 -21.76 -12.44 -5.09
N THR A 64 -22.27 -11.21 -5.05
CA THR A 64 -22.97 -10.58 -6.18
C THR A 64 -22.25 -9.33 -6.70
N GLU A 65 -22.60 -8.88 -7.90
CA GLU A 65 -22.11 -7.59 -8.44
C GLU A 65 -22.54 -6.39 -7.57
N GLU A 66 -23.67 -6.50 -6.88
CA GLU A 66 -24.11 -5.47 -5.94
C GLU A 66 -23.24 -5.44 -4.68
N ASP A 67 -22.81 -6.60 -4.17
CA ASP A 67 -21.89 -6.67 -3.04
C ASP A 67 -20.52 -6.08 -3.40
N LYS A 68 -20.06 -6.30 -4.64
CA LYS A 68 -18.83 -5.68 -5.18
C LYS A 68 -18.94 -4.15 -5.24
N LYS A 69 -20.10 -3.62 -5.66
CA LYS A 69 -20.36 -2.17 -5.63
C LYS A 69 -20.32 -1.60 -4.23
N LYS A 70 -20.96 -2.27 -3.27
CA LYS A 70 -20.93 -1.83 -1.86
C LYS A 70 -19.55 -1.93 -1.25
N LEU A 71 -18.80 -3.00 -1.53
CA LEU A 71 -17.40 -3.14 -1.12
C LEU A 71 -16.55 -1.99 -1.65
N SER A 72 -16.68 -1.67 -2.94
CA SER A 72 -15.95 -0.58 -3.59
C SER A 72 -16.28 0.78 -3.00
N LEU A 73 -17.57 1.13 -2.93
CA LEU A 73 -18.02 2.38 -2.32
C LEU A 73 -17.59 2.46 -0.85
N GLY A 74 -17.67 1.34 -0.13
CA GLY A 74 -17.22 1.21 1.24
C GLY A 74 -15.73 1.45 1.42
N ALA A 75 -14.91 0.87 0.54
CA ALA A 75 -13.46 1.06 0.52
C ALA A 75 -13.13 2.52 0.24
N ALA A 76 -13.76 3.13 -0.76
CA ALA A 76 -13.58 4.55 -1.09
C ALA A 76 -14.01 5.48 0.05
N LYS A 77 -15.15 5.19 0.70
CA LYS A 77 -15.62 5.91 1.89
C LYS A 77 -14.68 5.75 3.07
N THR A 78 -14.20 4.54 3.31
CA THR A 78 -13.23 4.25 4.38
C THR A 78 -11.97 5.06 4.17
N MET A 79 -11.45 5.06 2.94
CA MET A 79 -10.28 5.83 2.56
C MET A 79 -10.44 7.34 2.78
N SER A 80 -11.68 7.83 2.76
CA SER A 80 -12.06 9.23 2.98
C SER A 80 -12.29 9.58 4.46
N THR A 81 -12.04 8.65 5.39
CA THR A 81 -12.22 8.88 6.83
C THR A 81 -10.95 9.43 7.50
N ASP A 82 -11.13 10.24 8.55
CA ASP A 82 -10.04 10.73 9.39
C ASP A 82 -9.19 9.59 9.98
N GLU A 83 -9.81 8.46 10.31
CA GLU A 83 -9.13 7.26 10.83
C GLU A 83 -8.14 6.70 9.80
N THR A 84 -8.56 6.59 8.54
CA THR A 84 -7.69 6.12 7.45
C THR A 84 -6.65 7.16 7.08
N VAL A 85 -6.99 8.45 7.10
CA VAL A 85 -6.02 9.54 6.90
C VAL A 85 -4.94 9.51 7.98
N ALA A 86 -5.29 9.29 9.24
CA ALA A 86 -4.31 9.13 10.32
C ALA A 86 -3.38 7.94 10.07
N LYS A 87 -3.92 6.80 9.60
CA LYS A 87 -3.12 5.62 9.26
C LYS A 87 -2.22 5.86 8.05
N LEU A 88 -2.70 6.58 7.04
CA LEU A 88 -1.90 7.03 5.91
C LEU A 88 -0.72 7.91 6.35
N ARG A 89 -0.91 8.82 7.31
CA ARG A 89 0.22 9.63 7.84
C ARG A 89 1.23 8.78 8.60
N GLU A 90 0.78 7.79 9.36
CA GLU A 90 1.66 6.82 10.02
C GLU A 90 2.50 6.06 8.99
N ASP A 91 1.86 5.55 7.94
CA ASP A 91 2.54 4.80 6.87
C ASP A 91 3.50 5.69 6.05
N ALA A 92 3.15 6.96 5.81
CA ALA A 92 4.05 7.94 5.20
C ALA A 92 5.28 8.22 6.08
N SER A 93 5.09 8.25 7.41
CA SER A 93 6.20 8.38 8.37
C SER A 93 7.08 7.13 8.38
N ALA A 94 6.50 5.94 8.29
CA ALA A 94 7.24 4.68 8.17
C ALA A 94 8.02 4.60 6.84
N ALA A 95 7.43 5.04 5.73
CA ALA A 95 8.10 5.15 4.44
C ALA A 95 9.29 6.13 4.49
N SER A 96 9.12 7.26 5.19
CA SER A 96 10.18 8.23 5.43
C SER A 96 11.30 7.66 6.29
N ALA A 97 10.96 6.91 7.35
CA ALA A 97 11.93 6.21 8.18
C ALA A 97 12.69 5.13 7.38
N ALA A 98 12.01 4.41 6.47
CA ALA A 98 12.66 3.45 5.58
C ALA A 98 13.65 4.12 4.62
N VAL A 99 13.35 5.32 4.12
CA VAL A 99 14.27 6.13 3.31
C VAL A 99 15.53 6.50 4.11
N VAL A 100 15.36 6.96 5.35
CA VAL A 100 16.49 7.24 6.26
C VAL A 100 17.30 5.97 6.54
N ALA A 101 16.62 4.85 6.78
CA ALA A 101 17.26 3.56 7.01
C ALA A 101 18.09 3.11 5.79
N ILE A 102 17.58 3.28 4.57
CA ILE A 102 18.32 2.98 3.34
C ILE A 102 19.60 3.84 3.23
N ASP A 103 19.53 5.15 3.46
CA ASP A 103 20.72 6.00 3.42
C ASP A 103 21.71 5.66 4.55
N GLY A 104 21.19 5.26 5.71
CA GLY A 104 21.95 4.68 6.81
C GLY A 104 22.67 3.39 6.41
N SER A 105 21.98 2.46 5.75
CA SER A 105 22.53 1.20 5.21
C SER A 105 23.65 1.47 4.21
N PHE A 106 23.44 2.40 3.26
CA PHE A 106 24.50 2.83 2.35
C PHE A 106 25.71 3.40 3.10
N THR A 107 25.49 4.20 4.15
CA THR A 107 26.57 4.79 4.95
C THR A 107 27.34 3.74 5.76
N ALA A 108 26.64 2.78 6.36
CA ALA A 108 27.26 1.66 7.07
C ALA A 108 28.08 0.78 6.11
N LEU A 109 27.52 0.48 4.94
CA LEU A 109 28.20 -0.25 3.87
C LEU A 109 29.43 0.50 3.33
N GLN A 110 29.39 1.82 3.20
CA GLN A 110 30.55 2.62 2.81
C GLN A 110 31.71 2.43 3.80
N VAL A 111 31.44 2.44 5.11
CA VAL A 111 32.47 2.21 6.14
C VAL A 111 33.02 0.79 6.05
N GLN A 112 32.15 -0.21 5.88
CA GLN A 112 32.53 -1.62 5.81
C GLN A 112 33.36 -1.92 4.56
N ILE A 113 32.89 -1.48 3.40
CA ILE A 113 33.56 -1.69 2.11
C ILE A 113 34.85 -0.87 2.02
N ALA A 114 34.91 0.35 2.57
CA ALA A 114 36.17 1.11 2.62
C ALA A 114 37.27 0.35 3.38
N SER A 115 36.91 -0.32 4.49
CA SER A 115 37.85 -1.17 5.23
C SER A 115 38.31 -2.38 4.42
N ILE A 116 37.45 -2.92 3.54
CA ILE A 116 37.77 -4.05 2.67
C ILE A 116 38.67 -3.61 1.52
N ASP A 117 38.29 -2.55 0.80
CA ASP A 117 39.07 -1.96 -0.30
C ASP A 117 40.49 -1.60 0.12
N GLN A 118 40.66 -1.05 1.34
CA GLN A 118 41.98 -0.74 1.87
C GLN A 118 42.85 -1.98 2.13
N LEU A 119 42.25 -3.09 2.56
CA LEU A 119 42.97 -4.31 2.91
C LEU A 119 43.26 -5.20 1.71
N GLU A 120 42.38 -5.20 0.72
CA GLU A 120 42.40 -6.13 -0.42
C GLU A 120 42.64 -5.44 -1.77
N GLU A 121 42.88 -4.12 -1.77
CA GLU A 121 43.15 -3.30 -2.95
C GLU A 121 42.05 -3.38 -4.04
N THR A 122 40.78 -3.45 -3.63
CA THR A 122 39.59 -3.46 -4.50
C THR A 122 39.00 -2.05 -4.70
N ASP A 123 37.97 -1.92 -5.55
CA ASP A 123 37.30 -0.63 -5.88
C ASP A 123 35.79 -0.58 -5.54
N PHE A 124 35.30 -1.52 -4.72
CA PHE A 124 33.87 -1.70 -4.46
C PHE A 124 33.21 -0.48 -3.82
N LEU A 125 33.96 0.33 -3.06
CA LEU A 125 33.46 1.58 -2.47
C LEU A 125 33.08 2.58 -3.55
N THR A 126 33.84 2.65 -4.65
CA THR A 126 33.53 3.55 -5.77
C THR A 126 32.20 3.14 -6.40
N GLN A 127 32.02 1.85 -6.66
CA GLN A 127 30.77 1.31 -7.22
C GLN A 127 29.59 1.54 -6.27
N LEU A 128 29.74 1.28 -4.96
CA LEU A 128 28.71 1.56 -3.95
C LEU A 128 28.30 3.04 -3.92
N ASN A 129 29.27 3.96 -4.06
CA ASN A 129 29.00 5.41 -4.10
C ASN A 129 28.18 5.81 -5.33
N GLU A 130 28.41 5.18 -6.48
CA GLU A 130 27.60 5.39 -7.68
C GLU A 130 26.15 4.93 -7.44
N HIS A 131 25.95 3.76 -6.82
CA HIS A 131 24.61 3.29 -6.46
C HIS A 131 23.90 4.20 -5.46
N LYS A 132 24.61 4.69 -4.43
CA LYS A 132 24.07 5.67 -3.47
C LYS A 132 23.64 6.97 -4.18
N THR A 133 24.43 7.41 -5.16
CA THR A 133 24.11 8.62 -5.95
C THR A 133 22.86 8.41 -6.81
N LYS A 134 22.77 7.27 -7.50
CA LYS A 134 21.57 6.89 -8.27
C LYS A 134 20.34 6.81 -7.36
N TYR A 135 20.45 6.17 -6.20
CA TYR A 135 19.40 6.11 -5.19
C TYR A 135 18.92 7.50 -4.75
N ARG A 136 19.83 8.40 -4.36
CA ARG A 136 19.47 9.77 -3.94
C ARG A 136 18.82 10.58 -5.06
N ASN A 137 19.26 10.40 -6.30
CA ASN A 137 18.67 11.05 -7.47
C ASN A 137 17.22 10.60 -7.70
N VAL A 138 16.97 9.30 -7.57
CA VAL A 138 15.64 8.70 -7.69
C VAL A 138 14.73 9.14 -6.55
N LEU A 139 15.23 9.14 -5.31
CA LEU A 139 14.53 9.64 -4.13
C LEU A 139 14.12 11.10 -4.28
N GLN A 140 15.03 11.95 -4.78
CA GLN A 140 14.73 13.36 -5.00
C GLN A 140 13.59 13.53 -6.02
N GLN A 141 13.59 12.76 -7.11
CA GLN A 141 12.53 12.82 -8.12
C GLN A 141 11.21 12.26 -7.59
N SER A 142 11.21 11.15 -6.86
CA SER A 142 9.98 10.61 -6.26
C SER A 142 9.37 11.59 -5.26
N ARG A 143 10.21 12.31 -4.50
CA ARG A 143 9.77 13.36 -3.58
C ARG A 143 9.10 14.53 -4.29
N LEU A 144 9.72 15.03 -5.36
CA LEU A 144 9.15 16.13 -6.15
C LEU A 144 7.82 15.71 -6.79
N LEU A 145 7.79 14.51 -7.38
CA LEU A 145 6.57 13.94 -7.94
C LEU A 145 5.47 13.80 -6.88
N ALA A 146 5.79 13.34 -5.66
CA ALA A 146 4.82 13.22 -4.58
C ALA A 146 4.29 14.60 -4.13
N ALA A 147 5.15 15.61 -4.01
CA ALA A 147 4.74 16.97 -3.67
C ALA A 147 3.80 17.57 -4.73
N ASP A 148 4.14 17.39 -6.00
CA ASP A 148 3.31 17.85 -7.12
C ASP A 148 1.96 17.11 -7.11
N ILE A 149 1.98 15.78 -7.07
CA ILE A 149 0.78 14.94 -7.03
C ILE A 149 -0.13 15.30 -5.85
N SER A 150 0.43 15.62 -4.68
CA SER A 150 -0.35 16.05 -3.50
C SER A 150 -1.21 17.27 -3.81
N GLN A 151 -0.60 18.31 -4.40
CA GLN A 151 -1.30 19.54 -4.72
C GLN A 151 -2.46 19.31 -5.69
N TYR A 152 -2.23 18.49 -6.73
CA TYR A 152 -3.27 18.17 -7.72
C TYR A 152 -4.35 17.25 -7.17
N GLY A 153 -3.97 16.28 -6.32
CA GLY A 153 -4.87 15.35 -5.68
C GLY A 153 -5.94 16.01 -4.82
N SER A 154 -5.52 16.90 -3.93
CA SER A 154 -6.45 17.70 -3.11
C SER A 154 -7.31 18.62 -3.98
N SER A 155 -6.71 19.31 -4.96
CA SER A 155 -7.45 20.19 -5.86
C SER A 155 -8.50 19.45 -6.69
N PHE A 156 -8.27 18.19 -7.07
CA PHE A 156 -9.19 17.44 -7.89
C PHE A 156 -10.53 17.19 -7.17
N ASP A 157 -10.48 16.63 -5.96
CA ASP A 157 -11.67 16.34 -5.14
C ASP A 157 -12.33 17.63 -4.61
N GLU A 158 -11.53 18.59 -4.13
CA GLU A 158 -12.05 19.74 -3.39
C GLU A 158 -12.49 20.91 -4.29
N LEU A 159 -11.99 20.97 -5.52
CA LEU A 159 -12.22 22.12 -6.41
C LEU A 159 -12.70 21.69 -7.81
N ILE A 160 -11.97 20.81 -8.49
CA ILE A 160 -12.24 20.49 -9.90
C ILE A 160 -13.58 19.75 -10.05
N ILE A 161 -13.83 18.71 -9.26
CA ILE A 161 -15.10 17.97 -9.28
C ILE A 161 -16.29 18.90 -8.98
N PRO A 162 -16.29 19.71 -7.90
CA PRO A 162 -17.35 20.69 -7.65
C PRO A 162 -17.57 21.68 -8.80
N LEU A 163 -16.50 22.22 -9.40
CA LEU A 163 -16.61 23.14 -10.54
C LEU A 163 -17.19 22.47 -11.79
N CYS A 164 -16.87 21.19 -12.04
CA CYS A 164 -17.46 20.43 -13.13
C CYS A 164 -18.96 20.15 -12.90
N ALA A 165 -19.39 20.09 -11.64
CA ALA A 165 -20.79 19.91 -11.25
C ALA A 165 -21.58 21.23 -11.21
N ASP A 166 -20.93 22.39 -11.12
CA ASP A 166 -21.57 23.68 -10.85
C ASP A 166 -22.47 24.15 -11.99
N GLU A 167 -23.78 24.06 -11.75
CA GLU A 167 -24.81 24.44 -12.72
C GLU A 167 -24.83 25.92 -13.09
N SER A 168 -24.25 26.79 -12.25
CA SER A 168 -24.14 28.22 -12.54
C SER A 168 -23.12 28.53 -13.65
N LEU A 169 -22.22 27.58 -13.95
CA LEU A 169 -21.24 27.68 -15.02
C LEU A 169 -21.79 27.11 -16.33
N THR A 170 -21.42 27.73 -17.44
CA THR A 170 -21.65 27.16 -18.78
C THR A 170 -20.82 25.89 -18.97
N VAL A 171 -21.29 24.96 -19.82
CA VAL A 171 -20.54 23.74 -20.16
C VAL A 171 -19.10 24.08 -20.62
N ALA A 172 -18.93 25.13 -21.43
CA ALA A 172 -17.62 25.59 -21.88
C ALA A 172 -16.69 26.00 -20.72
N GLN A 173 -17.23 26.68 -19.70
CA GLN A 173 -16.44 27.06 -18.52
C GLN A 173 -16.05 25.84 -17.68
N ARG A 174 -16.91 24.82 -17.59
CA ARG A 174 -16.62 23.57 -16.88
C ARG A 174 -15.56 22.74 -17.61
N VAL A 175 -15.69 22.61 -18.94
CA VAL A 175 -14.68 21.98 -19.80
C VAL A 175 -13.33 22.69 -19.65
N GLU A 176 -13.31 24.02 -19.60
CA GLU A 176 -12.07 24.77 -19.36
C GLU A 176 -11.39 24.41 -18.03
N GLN A 177 -12.16 24.19 -16.95
CA GLN A 177 -11.56 23.80 -15.66
C GLN A 177 -10.91 22.42 -15.72
N ILE A 178 -11.62 21.41 -16.27
CA ILE A 178 -11.09 20.05 -16.36
C ILE A 178 -9.93 19.96 -17.36
N ASP A 179 -9.96 20.74 -18.44
CA ASP A 179 -8.85 20.81 -19.40
C ASP A 179 -7.58 21.39 -18.77
N ARG A 180 -7.69 22.47 -17.98
CA ARG A 180 -6.55 23.03 -17.25
C ARG A 180 -5.93 22.01 -16.30
N PHE A 181 -6.76 21.20 -15.66
CA PHE A 181 -6.31 20.12 -14.78
C PHE A 181 -5.62 18.99 -15.57
N ILE A 182 -6.23 18.53 -16.66
CA ILE A 182 -5.72 17.43 -17.51
C ILE A 182 -4.39 17.78 -18.19
N THR A 183 -4.20 19.04 -18.61
CA THR A 183 -3.05 19.48 -19.44
C THR A 183 -1.69 19.27 -18.74
N VAL A 184 -1.69 18.92 -17.46
CA VAL A 184 -0.50 18.55 -16.69
C VAL A 184 -0.02 17.14 -17.07
N ASN A 185 0.46 16.95 -18.29
CA ASN A 185 0.88 15.64 -18.81
C ASN A 185 2.21 15.12 -18.21
N SER A 186 2.95 15.96 -17.48
CA SER A 186 4.34 15.65 -17.07
C SER A 186 4.46 14.53 -16.03
N PHE A 187 3.45 14.28 -15.19
CA PHE A 187 3.63 13.36 -14.06
C PHE A 187 3.62 11.89 -14.45
N GLN A 188 2.92 11.52 -15.53
CA GLN A 188 2.97 10.14 -16.03
C GLN A 188 4.35 9.84 -16.63
N GLU A 189 4.90 10.77 -17.39
CA GLU A 189 6.25 10.69 -17.94
C GLU A 189 7.30 10.65 -16.82
N GLN A 190 7.20 11.54 -15.83
CA GLN A 190 8.08 11.54 -14.66
C GLN A 190 7.97 10.24 -13.86
N GLY A 191 6.76 9.72 -13.62
CA GLY A 191 6.56 8.45 -12.92
C GLY A 191 7.17 7.27 -13.67
N ASN A 192 7.00 7.21 -15.00
CA ASN A 192 7.67 6.21 -15.84
C ASN A 192 9.19 6.33 -15.79
N GLU A 193 9.72 7.56 -15.88
CA GLU A 193 11.15 7.82 -15.83
C GLU A 193 11.75 7.41 -14.48
N ILE A 194 11.08 7.74 -13.37
CA ILE A 194 11.50 7.33 -12.03
C ILE A 194 11.52 5.81 -11.94
N ASN A 195 10.49 5.12 -12.42
CA ASN A 195 10.46 3.65 -12.42
C ASN A 195 11.58 3.04 -13.27
N THR A 196 11.84 3.55 -14.46
CA THR A 196 12.96 3.09 -15.30
C THR A 196 14.31 3.31 -14.60
N LYS A 197 14.52 4.47 -13.97
CA LYS A 197 15.73 4.72 -13.17
C LYS A 197 15.80 3.79 -11.95
N PHE A 198 14.65 3.44 -11.37
CA PHE A 198 14.55 2.52 -10.24
C PHE A 198 14.93 1.10 -10.63
N GLU A 199 14.37 0.59 -11.72
CA GLU A 199 14.67 -0.73 -12.26
C GLU A 199 16.15 -0.81 -12.63
N SER A 200 16.68 0.22 -13.29
CA SER A 200 18.12 0.31 -13.57
C SER A 200 18.99 0.33 -12.30
N LEU A 201 18.54 1.01 -11.24
CA LEU A 201 19.22 0.99 -9.94
C LEU A 201 19.21 -0.41 -9.35
N ILE A 202 18.05 -1.08 -9.28
CA ILE A 202 17.93 -2.44 -8.74
C ILE A 202 18.79 -3.40 -9.54
N ASP A 203 18.67 -3.42 -10.87
CA ASP A 203 19.41 -4.34 -11.74
C ASP A 203 20.92 -4.15 -11.56
N SER A 204 21.39 -2.90 -11.60
CA SER A 204 22.82 -2.61 -11.39
C SER A 204 23.28 -2.94 -9.97
N PHE A 205 22.42 -2.77 -8.96
CA PHE A 205 22.75 -3.09 -7.57
C PHE A 205 22.76 -4.61 -7.30
N VAL A 206 21.89 -5.38 -7.98
CA VAL A 206 21.90 -6.84 -7.97
C VAL A 206 23.17 -7.35 -8.63
N GLU A 207 23.57 -6.79 -9.78
CA GLU A 207 24.84 -7.11 -10.43
C GLU A 207 26.04 -6.82 -9.52
N PHE A 208 26.07 -5.65 -8.90
CA PHE A 208 27.10 -5.27 -7.92
C PHE A 208 27.14 -6.23 -6.72
N THR A 209 25.99 -6.55 -6.15
CA THR A 209 25.89 -7.49 -5.02
C THR A 209 26.37 -8.89 -5.42
N ALA A 210 26.05 -9.34 -6.63
CA ALA A 210 26.53 -10.63 -7.15
C ALA A 210 28.05 -10.63 -7.36
N GLN A 211 28.63 -9.54 -7.87
CA GLN A 211 30.08 -9.38 -8.02
C GLN A 211 30.78 -9.41 -6.66
N PHE A 212 30.31 -8.61 -5.70
CA PHE A 212 30.83 -8.58 -4.33
C PHE A 212 30.70 -9.96 -3.65
N SER A 213 29.56 -10.64 -3.84
CA SER A 213 29.29 -11.95 -3.26
C SER A 213 30.15 -13.06 -3.88
N SER A 214 30.42 -13.02 -5.18
CA SER A 214 31.34 -13.94 -5.85
C SER A 214 32.76 -13.76 -5.32
N TRP A 215 33.22 -12.51 -5.23
CA TRP A 215 34.53 -12.18 -4.68
C TRP A 215 34.66 -12.62 -3.21
N GLY A 216 33.64 -12.38 -2.38
CA GLY A 216 33.65 -12.75 -0.96
C GLY A 216 33.57 -14.27 -0.72
N LYS A 217 32.90 -15.02 -1.60
CA LYS A 217 32.83 -16.50 -1.52
C LYS A 217 34.18 -17.18 -1.68
N ASP A 218 35.04 -16.63 -2.54
CA ASP A 218 36.40 -17.16 -2.73
C ASP A 218 37.30 -16.98 -1.49
N LYS A 219 36.85 -16.16 -0.52
CA LYS A 219 37.57 -15.86 0.74
C LYS A 219 37.00 -16.56 1.97
N GLU A 220 35.82 -17.17 1.89
CA GLU A 220 35.07 -17.62 3.06
C GLU A 220 34.33 -18.94 2.82
N GLU A 221 35.02 -20.07 3.00
CA GLU A 221 34.30 -21.32 3.26
C GLU A 221 33.79 -21.34 4.71
N GLU A 222 32.51 -21.70 4.84
CA GLU A 222 31.75 -22.04 6.06
C GLU A 222 31.09 -20.92 6.91
N LEU A 223 29.74 -20.87 6.81
CA LEU A 223 28.69 -20.62 7.84
C LEU A 223 27.49 -19.89 7.21
N ASN A 224 26.44 -20.62 6.76
CA ASN A 224 25.40 -19.94 5.95
C ASN A 224 24.05 -20.65 5.71
N ASN A 225 23.45 -21.35 6.69
CA ASN A 225 22.15 -22.00 6.46
C ASN A 225 20.97 -21.27 7.13
N GLU A 226 21.12 -20.77 8.35
CA GLU A 226 19.99 -20.19 9.09
C GLU A 226 19.58 -18.79 8.59
N ILE A 227 20.53 -17.91 8.29
CA ILE A 227 20.24 -16.55 7.81
C ILE A 227 19.68 -16.57 6.38
N LYS A 228 20.23 -17.41 5.49
CA LYS A 228 19.67 -17.62 4.14
C LYS A 228 18.24 -18.12 4.17
N GLU A 229 17.91 -18.99 5.12
CA GLU A 229 16.56 -19.49 5.29
C GLU A 229 15.62 -18.39 5.81
N ILE A 230 16.07 -17.52 6.73
CA ILE A 230 15.30 -16.36 7.17
C ILE A 230 15.04 -15.38 6.02
N ASP A 231 16.05 -15.07 5.19
CA ASP A 231 15.91 -14.17 4.03
C ASP A 231 14.93 -14.74 2.99
N LYS A 232 15.01 -16.05 2.72
CA LYS A 232 14.05 -16.74 1.85
C LYS A 232 12.63 -16.69 2.41
N GLN A 233 12.46 -16.90 3.72
CA GLN A 233 11.16 -16.82 4.38
C GLN A 233 10.58 -15.40 4.31
N LEU A 234 11.39 -14.35 4.46
CA LEU A 234 10.95 -12.96 4.28
C LEU A 234 10.41 -12.71 2.86
N VAL A 235 11.07 -13.23 1.82
CA VAL A 235 10.58 -13.16 0.43
C VAL A 235 9.25 -13.89 0.25
N GLU A 236 9.13 -15.11 0.77
CA GLU A 236 7.88 -15.89 0.68
C GLU A 236 6.71 -15.22 1.43
N LEU A 237 6.98 -14.60 2.57
CA LEU A 237 5.98 -13.88 3.35
C LEU A 237 5.50 -12.59 2.66
N ALA A 238 6.41 -11.83 2.06
CA ALA A 238 6.06 -10.67 1.25
C ALA A 238 5.19 -11.08 0.05
N GLN A 239 5.53 -12.18 -0.62
CA GLN A 239 4.73 -12.72 -1.72
C GLN A 239 3.34 -13.19 -1.26
N LYS A 240 3.24 -13.90 -0.13
CA LYS A 240 1.95 -14.31 0.44
C LYS A 240 1.05 -13.12 0.77
N LEU A 241 1.62 -12.02 1.27
CA LEU A 241 0.86 -10.80 1.52
C LEU A 241 0.34 -10.19 0.21
N ALA A 242 1.16 -10.18 -0.85
CA ALA A 242 0.77 -9.71 -2.18
C ALA A 242 -0.30 -10.60 -2.82
N ASP A 243 -0.18 -11.93 -2.70
CA ASP A 243 -1.14 -12.90 -3.21
C ASP A 243 -2.47 -12.83 -2.46
N LEU A 244 -2.45 -12.59 -1.15
CA LEU A 244 -3.66 -12.36 -0.34
C LEU A 244 -4.35 -11.06 -0.76
N LYS A 245 -3.59 -9.97 -0.96
CA LYS A 245 -4.13 -8.72 -1.52
C LYS A 245 -4.72 -8.95 -2.91
N THR A 246 -4.02 -9.68 -3.78
CA THR A 246 -4.47 -10.02 -5.14
C THR A 246 -5.71 -10.91 -5.13
N SER A 247 -5.82 -11.85 -4.19
CA SER A 247 -6.98 -12.72 -4.05
C SER A 247 -8.19 -11.95 -3.54
N LEU A 248 -8.01 -11.02 -2.59
CA LEU A 248 -9.06 -10.10 -2.14
C LEU A 248 -9.49 -9.14 -3.26
N ILE A 249 -8.55 -8.67 -4.08
CA ILE A 249 -8.83 -7.93 -5.32
C ILE A 249 -9.63 -8.82 -6.28
N ALA A 250 -9.26 -10.07 -6.51
CA ALA A 250 -9.95 -10.99 -7.41
C ALA A 250 -11.37 -11.36 -6.92
N LEU A 251 -11.60 -11.40 -5.61
CA LEU A 251 -12.93 -11.57 -5.01
C LEU A 251 -13.83 -10.34 -5.24
N GLY A 252 -13.26 -9.15 -5.43
CA GLY A 252 -13.98 -7.89 -5.67
C GLY A 252 -13.95 -7.35 -7.12
N VAL A 253 -13.03 -7.81 -7.97
CA VAL A 253 -12.72 -7.23 -9.29
C VAL A 253 -12.85 -8.29 -10.38
N GLY A 254 -14.08 -8.70 -10.66
CA GLY A 254 -14.46 -8.78 -12.06
C GLY A 254 -14.75 -7.35 -12.47
N LEU A 255 -14.12 -6.85 -13.53
CA LEU A 255 -14.39 -5.53 -14.11
C LEU A 255 -15.84 -5.49 -14.64
N GLY A 256 -16.81 -5.40 -13.73
CA GLY A 256 -18.20 -5.15 -14.05
C GLY A 256 -18.36 -3.71 -14.54
N VAL A 257 -19.26 -3.50 -15.50
CA VAL A 257 -19.69 -2.19 -15.99
C VAL A 257 -20.30 -1.40 -14.83
N GLY A 258 -19.44 -0.73 -14.08
CA GLY A 258 -19.84 0.01 -12.90
C GLY A 258 -19.00 0.52 -11.72
N LEU A 259 -17.70 0.23 -11.70
CA LEU A 259 -16.77 0.66 -10.66
C LEU A 259 -15.70 1.53 -11.33
N THR A 260 -15.29 2.66 -10.74
CA THR A 260 -14.08 3.34 -11.24
C THR A 260 -12.88 2.51 -10.82
N ALA A 261 -12.04 2.14 -11.79
CA ALA A 261 -10.81 1.40 -11.54
C ALA A 261 -9.89 2.15 -10.56
N ALA A 262 -10.01 3.47 -10.52
CA ALA A 262 -9.33 4.37 -9.61
C ALA A 262 -9.65 4.14 -8.12
N GLY A 263 -10.94 4.11 -7.73
CA GLY A 263 -11.33 4.04 -6.32
C GLY A 263 -10.88 2.74 -5.62
N ILE A 264 -10.86 1.62 -6.36
CA ILE A 264 -10.44 0.30 -5.84
C ILE A 264 -8.94 0.09 -6.02
N GLY A 265 -8.40 0.39 -7.21
CA GLY A 265 -6.99 0.16 -7.51
C GLY A 265 -6.06 0.93 -6.58
N LEU A 266 -6.42 2.17 -6.23
CA LEU A 266 -5.64 3.01 -5.32
C LEU A 266 -5.77 2.58 -3.88
N ALA A 267 -7.00 2.38 -3.41
CA ALA A 267 -7.31 1.87 -2.08
C ALA A 267 -6.51 0.62 -1.72
N LEU A 268 -6.18 -0.22 -2.71
CA LEU A 268 -5.58 -1.54 -2.49
C LEU A 268 -4.08 -1.62 -2.82
N SER A 269 -3.50 -0.54 -3.34
CA SER A 269 -2.09 -0.53 -3.80
C SER A 269 -1.07 -0.30 -2.68
N GLY A 270 -1.49 0.21 -1.52
CA GLY A 270 -0.59 0.65 -0.45
C GLY A 270 -0.49 -0.26 0.78
N PRO A 271 0.34 0.10 1.76
CA PRO A 271 0.42 -0.56 3.07
C PRO A 271 -0.88 -0.43 3.89
N VAL A 272 -1.67 0.64 3.71
CA VAL A 272 -3.01 0.84 4.32
C VAL A 272 -4.10 -0.02 3.67
N ALA A 273 -3.83 -0.71 2.56
CA ALA A 273 -4.81 -1.52 1.83
C ALA A 273 -5.64 -2.49 2.71
N PRO A 274 -5.06 -3.20 3.71
CA PRO A 274 -5.82 -4.02 4.64
C PRO A 274 -6.89 -3.26 5.42
N PHE A 275 -6.57 -2.05 5.88
CA PHE A 275 -7.48 -1.20 6.63
C PHE A 275 -8.67 -0.77 5.77
N ILE A 276 -8.38 -0.40 4.52
CA ILE A 276 -9.39 0.02 3.54
C ILE A 276 -10.28 -1.16 3.13
N LEU A 277 -9.72 -2.35 2.96
CA LEU A 277 -10.48 -3.58 2.69
C LEU A 277 -11.45 -3.92 3.82
N ILE A 278 -10.97 -3.87 5.07
CA ILE A 278 -11.81 -4.11 6.24
C ILE A 278 -12.98 -3.12 6.27
N GLY A 279 -12.73 -1.83 6.04
CA GLY A 279 -13.81 -0.84 5.98
C GLY A 279 -14.78 -1.03 4.82
N GLY A 280 -14.27 -1.45 3.65
CA GLY A 280 -15.10 -1.86 2.52
C GLY A 280 -16.03 -3.02 2.86
N LEU A 281 -15.54 -4.04 3.56
CA LEU A 281 -16.33 -5.20 3.97
C LEU A 281 -17.40 -4.82 5.00
N ILE A 282 -17.07 -3.95 5.97
CA ILE A 282 -18.03 -3.41 6.93
C ILE A 282 -19.20 -2.73 6.18
N PHE A 283 -18.89 -1.89 5.21
CA PHE A 283 -19.90 -1.18 4.43
C PHE A 283 -20.69 -2.10 3.48
N ALA A 284 -20.06 -3.17 2.97
CA ALA A 284 -20.73 -4.21 2.21
C ALA A 284 -21.74 -5.02 3.04
N GLY A 285 -21.77 -4.85 4.37
CA GLY A 285 -22.63 -5.60 5.27
C GLY A 285 -22.09 -6.98 5.57
N ALA A 286 -20.78 -7.18 5.46
CA ALA A 286 -20.12 -8.40 5.88
C ALA A 286 -20.39 -8.70 7.36
N THR A 287 -20.49 -9.98 7.70
CA THR A 287 -20.57 -10.40 9.10
C THR A 287 -19.26 -10.07 9.82
N ALA A 288 -19.33 -9.77 11.11
CA ALA A 288 -18.12 -9.42 11.86
C ALA A 288 -17.07 -10.55 11.84
N ALA A 289 -17.53 -11.80 11.85
CA ALA A 289 -16.68 -12.97 11.74
C ALA A 289 -15.87 -13.01 10.43
N ALA A 290 -16.52 -12.72 9.29
CA ALA A 290 -15.84 -12.70 7.99
C ALA A 290 -14.81 -11.55 7.91
N VAL A 291 -15.16 -10.38 8.44
CA VAL A 291 -14.25 -9.23 8.52
C VAL A 291 -13.05 -9.54 9.42
N ALA A 292 -13.29 -10.15 10.59
CA ALA A 292 -12.22 -10.55 11.52
C ALA A 292 -11.32 -11.65 10.94
N GLY A 293 -11.88 -12.65 10.25
CA GLY A 293 -11.10 -13.71 9.58
C GLY A 293 -10.11 -13.14 8.56
N ILE A 294 -10.54 -12.15 7.76
CA ILE A 294 -9.67 -11.43 6.82
C ILE A 294 -8.63 -10.58 7.56
N ALA A 295 -9.01 -9.86 8.61
CA ALA A 295 -8.08 -9.09 9.45
C ALA A 295 -7.00 -9.97 10.08
N ILE A 296 -7.36 -11.17 10.56
CA ILE A 296 -6.43 -12.17 11.10
C ILE A 296 -5.44 -12.64 10.03
N ALA A 297 -5.93 -12.97 8.83
CA ALA A 297 -5.07 -13.44 7.74
C ALA A 297 -4.00 -12.39 7.37
N ILE A 298 -4.37 -11.10 7.37
CA ILE A 298 -3.45 -10.00 7.07
C ILE A 298 -2.50 -9.73 8.24
N GLY A 299 -3.00 -9.67 9.47
CA GLY A 299 -2.18 -9.44 10.67
C GLY A 299 -1.15 -10.55 10.94
N ALA A 300 -1.52 -11.81 10.68
CA ALA A 300 -0.62 -12.95 10.85
C ALA A 300 0.60 -12.89 9.91
N ILE A 301 0.41 -12.51 8.64
CA ILE A 301 1.51 -12.38 7.69
C ILE A 301 2.40 -11.18 8.05
N SER A 302 1.80 -10.05 8.45
CA SER A 302 2.54 -8.85 8.84
C SER A 302 3.43 -9.09 10.08
N ASN A 303 2.89 -9.74 11.12
CA ASN A 303 3.64 -10.09 12.33
C ASN A 303 4.79 -11.08 12.04
N GLN A 304 4.61 -12.02 11.11
CA GLN A 304 5.67 -12.94 10.71
C GLN A 304 6.82 -12.22 10.00
N ILE A 305 6.52 -11.17 9.23
CA ILE A 305 7.55 -10.34 8.59
C ILE A 305 8.36 -9.58 9.66
N ASP A 306 7.69 -8.94 10.61
CA ASP A 306 8.35 -8.14 11.65
C ASP A 306 9.19 -9.01 12.59
N GLU A 307 8.67 -10.17 13.00
CA GLU A 307 9.41 -11.11 13.84
C GLU A 307 10.64 -11.67 13.11
N LYS A 308 10.51 -12.00 11.82
CA LYS A 308 11.66 -12.48 11.02
C LYS A 308 12.71 -11.41 10.78
N LYS A 309 12.33 -10.13 10.65
CA LYS A 309 13.28 -9.01 10.63
C LYS A 309 14.04 -8.90 11.95
N ARG A 310 13.34 -9.01 13.09
CA ARG A 310 13.95 -8.97 14.43
C ARG A 310 14.91 -10.13 14.68
N GLU A 311 14.49 -11.36 14.35
CA GLU A 311 15.34 -12.56 14.45
C GLU A 311 16.62 -12.45 13.59
N ARG A 312 16.50 -11.83 12.41
CA ARG A 312 17.62 -11.58 11.50
C ARG A 312 18.61 -10.57 12.09
N ASP A 313 18.10 -9.46 12.62
CA ASP A 313 18.94 -8.40 13.20
C ASP A 313 19.70 -8.94 14.44
N GLU A 314 19.05 -9.73 15.29
CA GLU A 314 19.68 -10.39 16.45
C GLU A 314 20.77 -11.40 16.05
N LYS A 315 20.61 -12.11 14.94
CA LYS A 315 21.62 -13.05 14.41
C LYS A 315 22.75 -12.35 13.65
N ALA A 316 22.67 -11.04 13.40
CA ALA A 316 23.63 -10.33 12.57
C ALA A 316 24.91 -9.87 13.28
N ASP A 317 24.89 -9.81 14.61
CA ASP A 317 25.95 -9.24 15.45
C ASP A 317 27.23 -10.11 15.58
N GLU A 318 27.26 -11.35 15.09
CA GLU A 318 28.37 -12.31 15.33
C GLU A 318 29.27 -12.63 14.11
N ILE A 319 29.31 -11.76 13.09
CA ILE A 319 29.81 -12.15 11.76
C ILE A 319 31.00 -11.28 11.27
N ASP A 320 31.99 -11.90 10.59
CA ASP A 320 33.18 -11.21 10.03
C ASP A 320 32.80 -10.10 9.01
N LYS A 321 33.68 -9.12 8.82
CA LYS A 321 33.45 -7.86 8.08
C LYS A 321 32.98 -8.09 6.63
N ILE A 322 33.56 -9.06 5.92
CA ILE A 322 33.21 -9.36 4.52
C ILE A 322 31.80 -9.96 4.45
N ARG A 323 31.44 -10.88 5.35
CA ARG A 323 30.07 -11.42 5.47
C ARG A 323 29.06 -10.38 5.88
N LEU A 324 29.37 -9.52 6.84
CA LEU A 324 28.47 -8.46 7.27
C LEU A 324 28.18 -7.49 6.12
N ALA A 325 29.22 -7.09 5.37
CA ALA A 325 29.05 -6.27 4.18
C ALA A 325 28.19 -6.97 3.11
N ARG A 326 28.46 -8.25 2.82
CA ARG A 326 27.71 -9.04 1.83
C ARG A 326 26.21 -9.14 2.19
N ARG A 327 25.90 -9.39 3.46
CA ARG A 327 24.51 -9.48 3.94
C ARG A 327 23.80 -8.15 3.91
N ASN A 328 24.46 -7.08 4.35
CA ASN A 328 23.91 -5.74 4.30
C ASN A 328 23.65 -5.29 2.85
N LEU A 329 24.48 -5.71 1.89
CA LEU A 329 24.22 -5.54 0.46
C LEU A 329 23.00 -6.34 -0.01
N GLU A 330 22.91 -7.62 0.35
CA GLU A 330 21.77 -8.48 0.00
C GLU A 330 20.45 -7.93 0.57
N ASP A 331 20.40 -7.46 1.81
CA ASP A 331 19.19 -6.86 2.43
C ASP A 331 18.80 -5.53 1.78
N LEU A 332 19.78 -4.65 1.56
CA LEU A 332 19.55 -3.37 0.90
C LEU A 332 18.96 -3.58 -0.50
N GLY A 333 19.52 -4.52 -1.28
CA GLY A 333 19.08 -4.81 -2.65
C GLY A 333 17.74 -5.54 -2.72
N ASN A 334 17.57 -6.62 -1.96
CA ASN A 334 16.45 -7.55 -2.11
C ASN A 334 15.24 -7.22 -1.24
N SER A 335 15.39 -6.34 -0.26
CA SER A 335 14.28 -5.94 0.61
C SER A 335 14.03 -4.44 0.54
N GLN A 336 15.02 -3.64 0.96
CA GLN A 336 14.78 -2.21 1.19
C GLN A 336 14.53 -1.45 -0.12
N LEU A 337 15.33 -1.67 -1.16
CA LEU A 337 15.13 -1.04 -2.47
C LEU A 337 13.85 -1.53 -3.18
N ILE A 338 13.45 -2.79 -2.98
CA ILE A 338 12.21 -3.34 -3.54
C ILE A 338 10.97 -2.70 -2.90
N ILE A 339 10.95 -2.58 -1.57
CA ILE A 339 9.87 -1.92 -0.84
C ILE A 339 9.74 -0.46 -1.30
N PHE A 340 10.87 0.24 -1.46
CA PHE A 340 10.86 1.61 -1.94
C PHE A 340 10.34 1.74 -3.38
N ARG A 341 10.70 0.82 -4.28
CA ARG A 341 10.12 0.73 -5.64
C ARG A 341 8.61 0.59 -5.61
N ASP A 342 8.10 -0.32 -4.77
CA ASP A 342 6.67 -0.60 -4.70
C ASP A 342 5.90 0.63 -4.19
N ASN A 343 6.47 1.39 -3.24
CA ASN A 343 5.93 2.68 -2.82
C ASN A 343 5.91 3.73 -3.95
N VAL A 344 6.93 3.77 -4.81
CA VAL A 344 6.96 4.66 -5.99
C VAL A 344 5.89 4.27 -7.01
N LYS A 345 5.62 2.97 -7.21
CA LYS A 345 4.55 2.51 -8.10
C LYS A 345 3.17 2.99 -7.64
N VAL A 346 2.94 3.10 -6.33
CA VAL A 346 1.71 3.70 -5.77
C VAL A 346 1.53 5.14 -6.26
N LEU A 347 2.60 5.95 -6.31
CA LEU A 347 2.56 7.34 -6.83
C LEU A 347 2.06 7.38 -8.27
N GLN A 348 2.58 6.48 -9.11
CA GLN A 348 2.22 6.41 -10.52
C GLN A 348 0.78 5.92 -10.73
N SER A 349 0.38 4.86 -10.03
CA SER A 349 -0.97 4.32 -10.08
C SER A 349 -1.98 5.38 -9.67
N TYR A 350 -1.67 6.15 -8.61
CA TYR A 350 -2.45 7.29 -8.13
C TYR A 350 -2.70 8.31 -9.24
N TRP A 351 -1.64 8.81 -9.85
CA TRP A 351 -1.74 9.81 -10.90
C TRP A 351 -2.52 9.30 -12.13
N THR A 352 -2.23 8.08 -12.57
CA THR A 352 -2.88 7.46 -13.74
C THR A 352 -4.39 7.34 -13.53
N SER A 353 -4.78 6.95 -12.32
CA SER A 353 -6.17 6.82 -11.93
C SER A 353 -6.88 8.18 -11.92
N MET A 354 -6.26 9.22 -11.36
CA MET A 354 -6.82 10.57 -11.31
C MET A 354 -7.02 11.17 -12.70
N GLN A 355 -6.06 10.98 -13.60
CA GLN A 355 -6.18 11.40 -15.00
C GLN A 355 -7.30 10.65 -15.72
N ALA A 356 -7.44 9.34 -15.49
CA ALA A 356 -8.53 8.57 -16.09
C ALA A 356 -9.91 9.11 -15.67
N ASP A 357 -10.11 9.36 -14.37
CA ASP A 357 -11.36 9.91 -13.85
C ASP A 357 -11.60 11.35 -14.36
N ALA A 358 -10.55 12.18 -14.47
CA ALA A 358 -10.65 13.51 -15.07
C ALA A 358 -11.07 13.46 -16.55
N GLN A 359 -10.53 12.52 -17.32
CA GLN A 359 -10.90 12.31 -18.72
C GLN A 359 -12.33 11.78 -18.86
N GLU A 360 -12.80 10.93 -17.94
CA GLU A 360 -14.21 10.48 -17.91
C GLU A 360 -15.16 11.67 -17.66
N ILE A 361 -14.80 12.57 -16.72
CA ILE A 361 -15.54 13.81 -16.46
C ILE A 361 -15.55 14.73 -17.68
N LYS A 362 -14.40 14.89 -18.34
CA LYS A 362 -14.33 15.67 -19.57
C LYS A 362 -15.22 15.07 -20.67
N GLY A 363 -15.15 13.76 -20.90
CA GLY A 363 -15.98 13.07 -21.88
C GLY A 363 -17.47 13.28 -21.61
N TRP A 364 -17.89 13.18 -20.34
CA TRP A 364 -19.27 13.48 -19.93
C TRP A 364 -19.69 14.93 -20.22
N LEU A 365 -18.80 15.91 -20.00
CA LEU A 365 -19.07 17.31 -20.34
C LEU A 365 -19.17 17.54 -21.86
N ASP A 366 -18.25 16.93 -22.63
CA ASP A 366 -18.14 17.07 -24.09
C ASP A 366 -19.28 16.39 -24.86
N ASP A 367 -19.75 15.23 -24.40
CA ASP A 367 -20.88 14.48 -24.98
C ASP A 367 -22.24 15.17 -24.75
N GLY A 368 -22.20 16.36 -24.16
CA GLY A 368 -23.36 17.15 -23.79
C GLY A 368 -23.94 16.61 -22.49
N ALA A 369 -23.53 17.22 -21.37
CA ALA A 369 -24.32 17.34 -20.14
C ALA A 369 -25.66 18.03 -20.48
N THR A 370 -26.51 17.31 -21.21
CA THR A 370 -27.38 17.89 -22.24
C THR A 370 -28.39 18.80 -21.57
N ASN A 371 -28.43 20.06 -22.02
CA ASN A 371 -29.42 21.07 -21.66
C ASN A 371 -30.84 20.49 -21.53
N PHE A 372 -31.23 20.06 -20.34
CA PHE A 372 -32.61 19.74 -20.00
C PHE A 372 -32.88 20.31 -18.61
N PRO A 373 -33.81 21.27 -18.48
CA PRO A 373 -34.14 21.88 -17.19
C PRO A 373 -35.04 20.93 -16.38
N ILE A 374 -34.54 19.76 -15.98
CA ILE A 374 -35.20 18.89 -14.99
C ILE A 374 -34.14 18.10 -14.22
N LEU A 375 -34.01 18.44 -12.93
CA LEU A 375 -33.02 18.02 -11.93
C LEU A 375 -32.81 16.49 -11.82
N ASP A 376 -33.78 15.67 -12.22
CA ASP A 376 -33.77 14.22 -11.97
C ASP A 376 -33.17 13.37 -13.12
N VAL A 377 -32.87 13.96 -14.30
CA VAL A 377 -32.41 13.19 -15.47
C VAL A 377 -30.90 13.31 -15.73
N LEU A 378 -30.25 14.37 -15.27
CA LEU A 378 -28.81 14.61 -15.49
C LEU A 378 -27.89 13.64 -14.74
N MET A 379 -28.37 13.01 -13.65
CA MET A 379 -27.58 12.03 -12.89
C MET A 379 -27.48 10.65 -13.56
N GLN A 380 -28.21 10.38 -14.65
CA GLN A 380 -28.24 9.02 -15.24
C GLN A 380 -26.94 8.61 -15.93
N ASN A 381 -25.99 9.53 -16.18
CA ASN A 381 -24.71 9.23 -16.84
C ASN A 381 -23.51 9.99 -16.23
N VAL A 382 -23.63 10.50 -14.99
CA VAL A 382 -22.49 11.15 -14.33
C VAL A 382 -21.36 10.12 -14.12
N PRO A 383 -20.09 10.48 -14.36
CA PRO A 383 -18.96 9.62 -14.05
C PRO A 383 -19.02 9.13 -12.61
N LYS A 384 -18.80 7.84 -12.40
CA LYS A 384 -19.06 7.19 -11.10
C LYS A 384 -18.24 7.76 -9.95
N TYR A 385 -16.99 8.16 -10.22
CA TYR A 385 -16.17 8.77 -9.19
C TYR A 385 -16.71 10.15 -8.81
N MET A 386 -17.10 10.97 -9.80
CA MET A 386 -17.74 12.27 -9.58
C MET A 386 -19.05 12.12 -8.79
N GLU A 387 -19.88 11.12 -9.13
CA GLU A 387 -21.09 10.79 -8.37
C GLU A 387 -20.75 10.40 -6.92
N SER A 388 -19.72 9.58 -6.71
CA SER A 388 -19.27 9.17 -5.38
C SER A 388 -18.72 10.34 -4.58
N ALA A 389 -17.95 11.23 -5.20
CA ALA A 389 -17.42 12.42 -4.54
C ALA A 389 -18.55 13.36 -4.09
N LEU A 390 -19.50 13.65 -4.98
CA LEU A 390 -20.60 14.59 -4.72
C LEU A 390 -21.66 14.03 -3.76
N ASN A 391 -22.08 12.78 -3.96
CA ASN A 391 -23.22 12.21 -3.23
C ASN A 391 -22.81 11.42 -1.98
N ASN A 392 -21.55 10.97 -1.91
CA ASN A 392 -21.08 10.05 -0.89
C ASN A 392 -19.88 10.57 -0.10
N ALA A 393 -19.50 11.84 -0.30
CA ALA A 393 -18.34 12.49 0.34
C ALA A 393 -17.04 11.70 0.17
N VAL A 394 -16.90 10.99 -0.95
CA VAL A 394 -15.67 10.26 -1.28
C VAL A 394 -14.59 11.26 -1.70
N THR A 395 -13.45 11.22 -1.03
CA THR A 395 -12.30 12.12 -1.22
C THR A 395 -11.00 11.32 -1.27
N VAL A 396 -10.98 10.27 -2.10
CA VAL A 396 -9.84 9.34 -2.22
C VAL A 396 -8.57 10.07 -2.67
N TYR A 397 -8.70 11.01 -3.62
CA TYR A 397 -7.56 11.77 -4.11
C TYR A 397 -7.05 12.74 -3.05
N ALA A 398 -7.91 13.48 -2.37
CA ALA A 398 -7.50 14.38 -1.28
C ALA A 398 -6.90 13.61 -0.09
N SER A 399 -7.41 12.43 0.24
CA SER A 399 -6.88 11.61 1.35
C SER A 399 -5.47 11.10 1.06
N MET A 400 -5.22 10.58 -0.14
CA MET A 400 -3.86 10.21 -0.56
C MET A 400 -2.93 11.40 -0.74
N ALA A 401 -3.44 12.56 -1.15
CA ALA A 401 -2.63 13.77 -1.24
C ALA A 401 -1.96 14.09 0.09
N GLN A 402 -2.61 13.80 1.22
CA GLN A 402 -2.00 13.95 2.54
C GLN A 402 -0.87 12.94 2.79
N TYR A 403 -1.02 11.68 2.38
CA TYR A 403 0.08 10.71 2.40
C TYR A 403 1.27 11.20 1.56
N MET A 404 1.01 11.71 0.35
CA MET A 404 2.05 12.19 -0.56
C MET A 404 2.80 13.41 0.00
N ASP A 405 2.08 14.32 0.64
CA ASP A 405 2.66 15.50 1.30
C ASP A 405 3.57 15.12 2.47
N GLU A 406 3.11 14.21 3.34
CA GLU A 406 3.91 13.72 4.46
C GLU A 406 5.15 12.95 3.99
N TYR A 407 5.01 12.07 2.99
CA TYR A 407 6.15 11.39 2.36
C TYR A 407 7.14 12.39 1.74
N ALA A 408 6.63 13.42 1.05
CA ALA A 408 7.48 14.43 0.43
C ALA A 408 8.27 15.24 1.48
N LYS A 409 7.65 15.54 2.63
CA LYS A 409 8.30 16.26 3.73
C LYS A 409 9.29 15.40 4.52
N GLY A 410 8.93 14.14 4.79
CA GLY A 410 9.72 13.24 5.63
C GLY A 410 10.98 12.67 4.97
N THR A 411 11.12 12.81 3.66
CA THR A 411 12.25 12.28 2.86
C THR A 411 13.32 13.33 2.52
N MET A 412 13.43 14.41 3.30
CA MET A 412 14.54 15.36 3.18
C MET A 412 15.82 14.76 3.80
N LEU A 413 16.72 14.27 2.94
CA LEU A 413 18.06 13.83 3.28
C LEU A 413 19.13 14.85 2.88
#